data_AF-A0A9D1DQJ3-F1
#
_entry.id   AF-A0A9D1DQJ3-F1
#
_cell.length_a   1.000
_cell.length_b   1.000
_cell.length_c   1.000
_cell.angle_alpha   90.00
_cell.angle_beta   90.00
_cell.angle_gamma   90.00
#
_symmetry.space_group_name_H-M   'P 1'
#
loop_
_entity.id
_entity.type
_entity.pdbx_description
1 polymer ?
#
loop_
_entity_poly.entity_id
_entity_poly.type
_entity_poly.pdbx_seq_one_letter_code
_entity_poly.pdbx_strand_id
1 'polypeptide(L)'
;MTQADLLTLLQADLNILSPDATRLAQLQHLIATAIQLIVREGATLTEPYSAEDGQLIIMYAAYLFRKRATAEPMPRMLRWALNNRIFSEKAAISDAP
;
A
#
# COMPACT_ATOMS: atom_id res chain seq x y z
N MET A 1 2.76 -0.04 -12.27
CA MET A 1 1.45 -0.50 -11.79
C MET A 1 0.53 0.69 -11.73
N THR A 2 -0.67 0.53 -12.28
CA THR A 2 -1.77 1.50 -12.25
C THR A 2 -2.66 1.26 -11.04
N GLN A 3 -3.56 2.20 -10.74
CA GLN A 3 -4.58 1.97 -9.72
C GLN A 3 -5.47 0.74 -9.99
N ALA A 4 -5.74 0.40 -11.25
CA ALA A 4 -6.50 -0.79 -11.62
C ALA A 4 -5.75 -2.09 -11.28
N ASP A 5 -4.44 -2.11 -11.48
CA ASP A 5 -3.58 -3.24 -11.11
C ASP A 5 -3.60 -3.45 -9.58
N LEU A 6 -3.47 -2.36 -8.81
CA LEU A 6 -3.52 -2.41 -7.35
C LEU A 6 -4.85 -2.94 -6.83
N LEU A 7 -5.96 -2.50 -7.43
CA LEU A 7 -7.30 -2.97 -7.06
C LEU A 7 -7.48 -4.46 -7.35
N THR A 8 -6.97 -4.94 -8.47
CA THR A 8 -7.02 -6.36 -8.85
C THR A 8 -6.23 -7.23 -7.87
N LEU A 9 -5.04 -6.80 -7.49
CA LEU A 9 -4.19 -7.54 -6.56
C LEU A 9 -4.68 -7.46 -5.11
N LEU A 10 -5.24 -6.33 -4.68
CA LEU A 10 -5.87 -6.23 -3.36
C LEU A 10 -7.08 -7.16 -3.24
N GLN A 11 -7.89 -7.28 -4.30
CA GLN A 11 -8.98 -8.26 -4.35
C GLN A 11 -8.47 -9.69 -4.20
N ALA A 12 -7.38 -10.02 -4.89
CA ALA A 12 -6.74 -11.33 -4.76
C ALA A 12 -6.18 -11.57 -3.34
N ASP A 13 -5.46 -10.59 -2.74
CA ASP A 13 -4.88 -10.70 -1.39
C ASP A 13 -5.95 -10.91 -0.31
N LEU A 14 -7.11 -10.25 -0.46
CA LEU A 14 -8.23 -10.38 0.47
C LEU A 14 -9.15 -11.56 0.16
N ASN A 15 -8.89 -12.31 -0.92
CA ASN A 15 -9.76 -13.35 -1.44
C ASN A 15 -11.21 -12.86 -1.71
N ILE A 16 -11.34 -11.65 -2.27
CA ILE A 16 -12.61 -11.00 -2.64
C ILE A 16 -12.62 -10.84 -4.17
N LEU A 17 -12.89 -11.93 -4.89
CA LEU A 17 -12.77 -12.00 -6.35
C LEU A 17 -13.94 -11.35 -7.11
N SER A 18 -15.05 -11.07 -6.43
CA SER A 18 -16.25 -10.46 -7.05
C SER A 18 -16.95 -9.54 -6.04
N PRO A 19 -16.34 -8.38 -5.71
CA PRO A 19 -16.93 -7.40 -4.82
C PRO A 19 -18.16 -6.73 -5.45
N ASP A 20 -19.18 -6.43 -4.63
CA ASP A 20 -20.24 -5.52 -5.03
C ASP A 20 -19.73 -4.07 -5.15
N ALA A 21 -20.56 -3.15 -5.66
CA ALA A 21 -20.17 -1.75 -5.86
C ALA A 21 -19.72 -1.06 -4.56
N THR A 22 -20.38 -1.37 -3.44
CA THR A 22 -20.04 -0.84 -2.12
C THR A 22 -18.67 -1.32 -1.66
N ARG A 23 -18.37 -2.61 -1.82
CA ARG A 23 -17.07 -3.20 -1.48
C ARG A 23 -15.98 -2.66 -2.38
N LEU A 24 -16.24 -2.54 -3.68
CA LEU A 24 -15.29 -1.99 -4.64
C LEU A 24 -14.90 -0.54 -4.26
N ALA A 25 -15.89 0.30 -3.96
CA ALA A 25 -15.64 1.67 -3.49
C ALA A 25 -14.82 1.69 -2.18
N GLN A 26 -15.11 0.77 -1.26
CA GLN A 26 -14.31 0.62 -0.04
C GLN A 26 -12.84 0.25 -0.35
N LEU A 27 -12.60 -0.74 -1.21
CA LEU A 27 -11.25 -1.17 -1.56
C LEU A 27 -10.45 -0.05 -2.24
N GLN A 28 -11.09 0.71 -3.14
CA GLN A 28 -10.49 1.89 -3.77
C GLN A 28 -10.12 2.96 -2.74
N HIS A 29 -11.02 3.23 -1.79
CA HIS A 29 -10.76 4.18 -0.71
C HIS A 29 -9.59 3.74 0.18
N LEU A 30 -9.48 2.44 0.47
CA LEU A 30 -8.37 1.90 1.26
C LEU A 30 -7.02 2.00 0.53
N ILE A 31 -6.99 1.80 -0.78
CA ILE A 31 -5.79 2.02 -1.61
C ILE A 31 -5.37 3.49 -1.53
N ALA A 32 -6.31 4.41 -1.75
CA ALA A 32 -6.03 5.85 -1.67
C ALA A 32 -5.51 6.26 -0.28
N THR A 33 -6.14 5.73 0.77
CA THR A 33 -5.73 5.97 2.16
C THR A 33 -4.33 5.39 2.44
N ALA A 34 -4.05 4.18 1.98
CA ALA A 34 -2.74 3.55 2.11
C ALA A 34 -1.63 4.41 1.47
N ILE A 35 -1.84 4.90 0.26
CA ILE A 35 -0.90 5.79 -0.44
C ILE A 35 -0.65 7.05 0.39
N GLN A 36 -1.70 7.74 0.83
CA GLN A 36 -1.58 8.96 1.64
C GLN A 36 -0.82 8.72 2.95
N LEU A 37 -1.08 7.59 3.61
CA LEU A 37 -0.39 7.25 4.85
C LEU A 37 1.08 6.92 4.61
N ILE A 38 1.40 6.16 3.56
CA ILE A 38 2.79 5.86 3.17
C ILE A 38 3.56 7.15 2.85
N VAL A 39 2.95 8.07 2.10
CA VAL A 39 3.53 9.38 1.77
C VAL A 39 3.76 10.21 3.03
N ARG A 40 2.81 10.21 3.97
CA ARG A 40 2.95 10.93 5.24
C ARG A 40 4.09 10.40 6.11
N GLU A 41 4.38 9.11 6.04
CA GLU A 41 5.52 8.49 6.73
C GLU A 41 6.86 8.84 6.06
N GLY A 42 6.83 9.45 4.87
CA GLY A 42 7.99 10.05 4.20
C GLY A 42 8.54 9.26 3.02
N ALA A 43 7.77 8.32 2.45
CA ALA A 43 8.12 7.67 1.18
C ALA A 43 7.52 8.46 0.01
N THR A 44 8.26 8.60 -1.09
CA THR A 44 7.72 9.17 -2.32
C THR A 44 7.15 8.06 -3.19
N LEU A 45 5.88 8.18 -3.56
CA LEU A 45 5.19 7.27 -4.47
C LEU A 45 4.74 8.03 -5.72
N THR A 46 5.16 7.57 -6.89
CA THR A 46 4.81 8.20 -8.17
C THR A 46 4.15 7.17 -9.07
N GLU A 47 3.00 7.51 -9.65
CA GLU A 47 2.34 6.66 -10.64
C GLU A 47 2.98 6.87 -12.03
N PRO A 48 3.27 5.80 -12.82
CA PRO A 48 3.02 4.39 -12.54
C PRO A 48 3.92 3.83 -11.43
N TYR A 49 3.32 3.18 -10.43
CA TYR A 49 4.05 2.65 -9.27
C TYR A 49 4.99 1.51 -9.69
N SER A 50 6.16 1.39 -9.06
CA SER A 50 7.00 0.20 -9.19
C SER A 50 6.28 -1.05 -8.62
N ALA A 51 6.75 -2.24 -8.95
CA ALA A 51 6.20 -3.48 -8.39
C ALA A 51 6.32 -3.52 -6.86
N GLU A 52 7.44 -3.03 -6.32
CA GLU A 52 7.69 -2.94 -4.88
C GLU A 52 6.77 -1.92 -4.19
N ASP A 53 6.62 -0.73 -4.78
CA ASP A 53 5.69 0.29 -4.29
C ASP A 53 4.25 -0.22 -4.31
N GLY A 54 3.86 -0.90 -5.39
CA GLY A 54 2.53 -1.50 -5.48
C GLY A 54 2.29 -2.55 -4.40
N GLN A 55 3.25 -3.43 -4.15
CA GLN A 55 3.16 -4.42 -3.08
C GLN A 55 3.06 -3.76 -1.70
N LEU A 56 3.84 -2.71 -1.44
CA LEU A 56 3.76 -1.93 -0.19
C LEU A 56 2.36 -1.33 0.01
N ILE A 57 1.80 -0.72 -1.04
CA ILE A 57 0.43 -0.16 -1.03
C ILE A 57 -0.60 -1.26 -0.75
N ILE A 58 -0.51 -2.42 -1.42
CA ILE A 58 -1.42 -3.55 -1.22
C ILE A 58 -1.36 -4.06 0.22
N MET A 59 -0.16 -4.28 0.76
CA MET A 59 0.04 -4.73 2.14
C MET A 59 -0.58 -3.76 3.15
N TYR A 60 -0.40 -2.45 2.93
CA TYR A 60 -0.96 -1.42 3.80
C TYR A 60 -2.50 -1.36 3.69
N ALA A 61 -3.05 -1.40 2.47
CA ALA A 61 -4.49 -1.40 2.26
C ALA A 61 -5.16 -2.66 2.89
N ALA A 62 -4.54 -3.82 2.75
CA ALA A 62 -4.99 -5.06 3.37
C ALA A 62 -4.93 -4.99 4.91
N TYR A 63 -3.88 -4.38 5.47
CA TYR A 63 -3.81 -4.09 6.91
C TYR A 63 -4.98 -3.21 7.36
N LEU A 64 -5.25 -2.10 6.67
CA LEU A 64 -6.35 -1.19 7.00
C LEU A 64 -7.72 -1.90 6.95
N PHE A 65 -7.92 -2.78 5.97
CA PHE A 65 -9.12 -3.60 5.86
C PHE A 65 -9.30 -4.49 7.10
N ARG A 66 -8.25 -5.23 7.48
CA ARG A 66 -8.26 -6.19 8.60
C ARG A 66 -8.36 -5.50 9.96
N LYS A 67 -7.77 -4.30 10.11
CA LYS A 67 -7.82 -3.48 11.33
C LYS A 67 -9.25 -3.13 11.78
N ARG A 68 -10.23 -3.18 10.88
CA ARG A 68 -11.64 -3.01 11.28
C ARG A 68 -12.14 -4.17 12.16
N ALA A 69 -11.63 -5.37 11.94
CA ALA A 69 -12.03 -6.57 12.69
C ALA A 69 -11.18 -6.80 13.94
N THR A 70 -9.95 -6.29 13.98
CA THR A 70 -9.01 -6.51 15.08
C THR A 70 -8.34 -5.21 15.52
N ALA A 71 -8.11 -5.04 16.82
CA ALA A 71 -7.34 -3.92 17.35
C ALA A 71 -5.82 -4.10 17.19
N GLU A 72 -5.39 -4.89 16.20
CA GLU A 72 -4.00 -5.29 16.07
C GLU A 72 -3.12 -4.14 15.55
N PRO A 73 -1.89 -4.03 16.08
CA PRO A 73 -0.93 -3.08 15.58
C PRO A 73 -0.51 -3.42 14.14
N MET A 74 0.10 -2.45 13.47
CA MET A 74 0.68 -2.65 12.14
C MET A 74 1.63 -3.86 12.12
N PRO A 75 1.50 -4.79 11.16
CA PRO A 75 2.40 -5.94 11.04
C PRO A 75 3.87 -5.53 10.92
N ARG A 76 4.76 -6.25 11.60
CA ARG A 76 6.21 -5.96 11.59
C ARG A 76 6.79 -5.93 10.17
N MET A 77 6.37 -6.86 9.32
CA MET A 77 6.81 -6.91 7.91
C MET A 77 6.44 -5.66 7.12
N LEU A 78 5.24 -5.10 7.35
CA LEU A 78 4.80 -3.87 6.68
C LEU A 78 5.63 -2.68 7.13
N ARG A 79 5.90 -2.57 8.43
CA ARG A 79 6.79 -1.53 8.96
C ARG A 79 8.21 -1.64 8.41
N TRP A 80 8.72 -2.87 8.27
CA TRP A 80 10.05 -3.10 7.69
C TRP A 80 10.11 -2.72 6.21
N ALA A 81 9.14 -3.15 5.41
CA ALA A 81 9.04 -2.78 4.00
C ALA A 81 8.96 -1.26 3.79
N LEU A 82 8.14 -0.57 4.60
CA LEU A 82 8.04 0.89 4.60
C LEU A 82 9.39 1.55 4.92
N ASN A 83 10.05 1.13 5.99
CA ASN A 83 11.34 1.69 6.40
C ASN A 83 12.42 1.48 5.34
N ASN A 84 12.48 0.27 4.75
CA ASN A 84 13.43 -0.02 3.68
C ASN A 84 13.18 0.89 2.49
N ARG A 85 11.92 1.10 2.10
CA ARG A 85 11.58 1.97 0.97
C ARG A 85 11.97 3.43 1.21
N ILE A 86 11.73 3.96 2.41
CA ILE A 86 12.13 5.31 2.81
C ILE A 86 13.66 5.44 2.82
N PHE A 87 14.36 4.45 3.37
CA PHE A 87 15.82 4.48 3.48
C PHE A 87 16.49 4.38 2.11
N SER A 88 16.06 3.44 1.25
CA SER A 88 16.61 3.27 -0.10
C SER A 88 16.44 4.53 -0.96
N GLU A 89 15.32 5.23 -0.80
CA GLU A 89 15.09 6.51 -1.50
C GLU A 89 16.09 7.59 -1.05
N LYS A 90 16.24 7.76 0.27
CA LYS A 90 17.13 8.79 0.82
C LYS A 90 18.60 8.48 0.52
N ALA A 91 18.98 7.20 0.54
CA ALA A 91 20.31 6.76 0.15
C ALA A 91 20.62 7.09 -1.32
N ALA A 92 19.65 6.87 -2.22
CA ALA A 92 19.80 7.23 -3.63
C ALA A 92 19.94 8.74 -3.85
N ILE A 93 19.23 9.57 -3.06
CA ILE A 93 19.35 11.03 -3.12
C ILE A 93 20.73 11.51 -2.61
N SER A 94 21.25 10.90 -1.55
CA SER A 94 22.56 11.28 -0.99
C SER A 94 23.75 10.94 -1.88
N ASP A 95 23.60 9.97 -2.79
CA ASP A 95 24.64 9.56 -3.77
C ASP A 95 24.55 10.33 -5.11
N ALA A 96 23.60 11.27 -5.24
CA ALA A 96 23.48 12.11 -6.43
C ALA A 96 24.51 13.28 -6.38
N PRO A 97 25.29 13.53 -7.45
CA PRO A 97 26.40 14.50 -7.48
C PRO A 97 25.96 15.97 -7.43
#